data_AF-A0A6C0HYR6-F1
#
_entry.id   AF-A0A6C0HYR6-F1
#
_cell.length_a   1.000
_cell.length_b   1.000
_cell.length_c   1.000
_cell.angle_alpha   90.00
_cell.angle_beta   90.00
_cell.angle_gamma   90.00
#
_symmetry.space_group_name_H-M   'P 1'
#
loop_
_entity.id
_entity.type
_entity.pdbx_description
1 polymer ?
#
loop_
_entity_poly.entity_id
_entity_poly.type
_entity_poly.pdbx_seq_one_letter_code
_entity_poly.pdbx_strand_id
1 'polypeptide(L)'
;MKNKRTHKNKGGEITKNNIFANILSIGYELETTSLIKFSLIDGVMLNTDTNAKLIGAIHNPEEAGEEDMLEVRVQEYNEEDVGEDSSFLITSDIPSRAIIKRISQKCDADKKGTQYSNEERNELFSIEIDDKVTEEVIFYPINFLFTTDQNCYTFSDVEWIATFYKIEKSKNIILNSFLKCINLLLKHLSDLTTLPNHRCFIIDNKDNSSLKSNCILYNKPNTNLYYLQHSPIEKTIDESVVVIQMTFTAYLKDIHPIIKELLVNIPERNDKLNILLSVEKCVENLIERFNEVEPKYKIESENNENIIEIKTLISLILFKIHIYLNDFLIDESRTYLKDKLSMNIRHGNYTLYKELKECLMNLYYENGIEVNEEIVIDIVKKLIVNEEVLSRDFASKENIRKNAFKLTNRLEISNKKYGDPRYSFISYFEYMENPKLDDSIEDVSEFGDFDGRTDWLENNKIDSFSTKMDIHDKIIFIEVRAFPTLLLNYFSKYQAFSENYITIGLLKEFSEKMRVKKSFKRELRRTKRASIRASMRKKSSSASV
;
A
#
# COMPACT_ATOMS: atom_id res chain seq x y z
N MET A 1 39.38 -33.40 12.44
CA MET A 1 38.20 -32.53 12.68
C MET A 1 37.79 -31.87 11.37
N LYS A 2 36.66 -32.28 10.79
CA LYS A 2 36.14 -31.69 9.54
C LYS A 2 35.46 -30.35 9.88
N ASN A 3 35.94 -29.27 9.27
CA ASN A 3 35.32 -27.95 9.31
C ASN A 3 33.87 -28.04 8.80
N LYS A 4 32.90 -27.95 9.73
CA LYS A 4 31.50 -27.68 9.40
C LYS A 4 31.45 -26.27 8.82
N ARG A 5 31.49 -26.16 7.49
CA ARG A 5 31.02 -24.97 6.78
C ARG A 5 29.56 -24.80 7.17
N THR A 6 29.27 -23.81 7.99
CA THR A 6 27.90 -23.32 8.16
C THR A 6 27.42 -22.90 6.78
N HIS A 7 26.45 -23.64 6.24
CA HIS A 7 25.67 -23.14 5.12
C HIS A 7 25.02 -21.85 5.60
N LYS A 8 25.56 -20.70 5.19
CA LYS A 8 24.82 -19.44 5.24
C LYS A 8 23.56 -19.69 4.41
N ASN A 9 22.41 -19.83 5.05
CA ASN A 9 21.12 -19.81 4.38
C ASN A 9 21.07 -18.50 3.58
N LYS A 10 21.29 -18.62 2.27
CA LYS A 10 21.06 -17.53 1.32
C LYS A 10 19.55 -17.46 1.15
N GLY A 11 18.86 -16.81 2.09
CA GLY A 11 17.53 -16.27 1.80
C GLY A 11 17.63 -15.45 0.51
N GLY A 12 16.61 -15.55 -0.35
CA GLY A 12 16.57 -14.97 -1.68
C GLY A 12 17.08 -13.52 -1.72
N GLU A 13 17.68 -13.15 -2.85
CA GLU A 13 17.95 -11.75 -3.13
C GLU A 13 16.76 -11.20 -3.92
N ILE A 14 16.14 -10.09 -3.47
CA ILE A 14 15.14 -9.32 -4.23
C ILE A 14 15.65 -8.99 -5.66
N THR A 15 16.97 -9.09 -5.87
CA THR A 15 17.67 -8.82 -7.14
C THR A 15 17.70 -9.96 -8.16
N LYS A 16 17.26 -11.20 -7.87
CA LYS A 16 17.53 -12.33 -8.80
C LYS A 16 16.48 -13.42 -8.84
N ASN A 17 15.20 -13.10 -8.65
CA ASN A 17 14.16 -14.12 -8.81
C ASN A 17 13.40 -13.95 -10.14
N ASN A 18 13.26 -15.05 -10.89
CA ASN A 18 12.45 -15.08 -12.11
C ASN A 18 10.98 -14.78 -11.81
N ILE A 19 10.51 -15.11 -10.60
CA ILE A 19 9.09 -15.00 -10.27
C ILE A 19 8.59 -13.56 -10.29
N PHE A 20 9.46 -12.59 -9.96
CA PHE A 20 9.11 -11.17 -10.02
C PHE A 20 8.92 -10.66 -11.46
N ALA A 21 9.30 -11.43 -12.47
CA ALA A 21 8.94 -11.10 -13.86
C ALA A 21 7.43 -11.17 -14.10
N ASN A 22 6.68 -11.84 -13.24
CA ASN A 22 5.23 -11.97 -13.39
C ASN A 22 4.46 -10.76 -12.83
N ILE A 23 5.15 -9.81 -12.17
CA ILE A 23 4.57 -8.52 -11.78
C ILE A 23 4.21 -7.72 -13.04
N LEU A 24 2.97 -7.24 -13.11
CA LEU A 24 2.41 -6.48 -14.23
C LEU A 24 2.65 -4.99 -14.04
N SER A 25 2.19 -4.44 -12.91
CA SER A 25 2.45 -3.06 -12.47
C SER A 25 2.97 -3.03 -11.02
N ILE A 26 3.63 -1.94 -10.64
CA ILE A 26 4.22 -1.76 -9.31
C ILE A 26 4.10 -0.29 -8.90
N GLY A 27 3.68 -0.06 -7.67
CA GLY A 27 3.59 1.26 -7.05
C GLY A 27 4.52 1.34 -5.84
N TYR A 28 4.97 2.56 -5.55
CA TYR A 28 5.65 2.91 -4.32
C TYR A 28 5.02 4.15 -3.75
N GLU A 29 4.83 4.14 -2.44
CA GLU A 29 4.33 5.26 -1.66
C GLU A 29 5.40 5.56 -0.62
N LEU A 30 5.88 6.80 -0.61
CA LEU A 30 6.88 7.29 0.32
C LEU A 30 6.23 8.39 1.13
N GLU A 31 5.96 8.10 2.39
CA GLU A 31 5.27 9.00 3.33
C GLU A 31 6.29 9.60 4.29
N THR A 32 6.18 10.89 4.62
CA THR A 32 6.95 11.51 5.68
C THR A 32 6.12 12.43 6.55
N THR A 33 6.29 12.25 7.86
CA THR A 33 5.77 13.13 8.91
C THR A 33 6.66 14.32 9.18
N SER A 34 7.81 14.42 8.51
CA SER A 34 8.80 15.47 8.76
C SER A 34 8.53 16.75 7.98
N LEU A 35 7.72 16.65 6.93
CA LEU A 35 7.36 17.73 6.02
C LEU A 35 5.84 17.92 6.01
N ILE A 36 5.42 19.16 5.76
CA ILE A 36 4.03 19.52 5.48
C ILE A 36 3.98 20.10 4.06
N LYS A 37 3.04 19.65 3.23
CA LYS A 37 2.80 20.20 1.89
C LYS A 37 1.86 21.40 1.98
N PHE A 38 2.18 22.45 1.24
CA PHE A 38 1.25 23.52 0.91
C PHE A 38 1.22 23.78 -0.59
N SER A 39 0.03 24.14 -1.09
CA SER A 39 -0.16 24.63 -2.46
C SER A 39 -0.64 26.08 -2.41
N LEU A 40 0.12 27.00 -3.00
CA LEU A 40 -0.19 28.43 -3.01
C LEU A 40 -1.19 28.76 -4.14
N ILE A 41 -2.38 29.22 -3.79
CA ILE A 41 -3.42 29.64 -4.76
C ILE A 41 -3.93 31.00 -4.32
N ASP A 42 -3.88 31.98 -5.23
CA ASP A 42 -4.38 33.35 -5.02
C ASP A 42 -3.93 34.02 -3.70
N GLY A 43 -2.67 33.79 -3.32
CA GLY A 43 -2.10 34.37 -2.10
C GLY A 43 -2.46 33.61 -0.81
N VAL A 44 -3.08 32.43 -0.91
CA VAL A 44 -3.45 31.56 0.21
C VAL A 44 -2.71 30.23 0.12
N MET A 45 -2.16 29.76 1.24
CA MET A 45 -1.51 28.44 1.34
C MET A 45 -2.55 27.38 1.69
N LEU A 46 -2.79 26.42 0.81
CA LEU A 46 -3.71 25.32 1.05
C LEU A 46 -2.99 24.13 1.68
N ASN A 47 -3.51 23.63 2.80
CA ASN A 47 -3.14 22.33 3.37
C ASN A 47 -4.35 21.39 3.27
N THR A 48 -4.26 20.39 2.40
CA THR A 48 -5.39 19.51 2.06
C THR A 48 -5.07 18.06 2.40
N ASP A 49 -6.09 17.24 2.58
CA ASP A 49 -6.02 15.76 2.70
C ASP A 49 -6.49 15.07 1.41
N THR A 50 -6.79 15.88 0.40
CA THR A 50 -7.35 15.46 -0.88
C THR A 50 -6.44 15.90 -2.00
N ASN A 51 -6.36 15.04 -3.03
CA ASN A 51 -5.73 15.39 -4.29
C ASN A 51 -6.57 16.48 -4.98
N ALA A 52 -5.94 17.42 -5.68
CA ALA A 52 -6.50 18.67 -6.22
C ALA A 52 -7.81 18.52 -7.04
N LYS A 53 -8.14 17.30 -7.50
CA LYS A 53 -9.43 16.96 -8.13
C LYS A 53 -10.67 17.34 -7.30
N LEU A 54 -10.56 17.44 -5.97
CA LEU A 54 -11.69 17.76 -5.07
C LEU A 54 -11.77 19.23 -4.66
N ILE A 55 -10.72 20.03 -4.89
CA ILE A 55 -10.67 21.44 -4.41
C ILE A 55 -11.68 22.32 -5.15
N GLY A 56 -11.96 22.05 -6.42
CA GLY A 56 -12.98 22.76 -7.20
C GLY A 56 -14.41 22.61 -6.65
N ALA A 57 -14.71 21.52 -5.93
CA ALA A 57 -16.01 21.29 -5.31
C ALA A 57 -16.20 22.02 -3.97
N ILE A 58 -15.10 22.43 -3.32
CA ILE A 58 -15.12 23.00 -1.96
C ILE A 58 -15.42 24.51 -1.97
N HIS A 59 -15.19 25.21 -3.09
CA HIS A 59 -15.40 26.66 -3.16
C HIS A 59 -16.78 27.12 -3.65
N ASN A 60 -17.59 26.26 -4.29
CA ASN A 60 -19.01 26.50 -4.55
C ASN A 60 -19.69 25.21 -5.10
N PRO A 61 -20.35 24.40 -4.26
CA PRO A 61 -20.93 23.12 -4.70
C PRO A 61 -22.11 23.28 -5.69
N GLU A 62 -22.69 24.47 -5.83
CA GLU A 62 -23.85 24.73 -6.70
C GLU A 62 -23.52 25.43 -8.04
N GLU A 63 -22.29 25.92 -8.25
CA GLU A 63 -21.95 26.74 -9.44
C GLU A 63 -20.79 26.22 -10.30
N ALA A 64 -20.08 25.16 -9.90
CA ALA A 64 -18.94 24.68 -10.67
C ALA A 64 -19.37 23.91 -11.93
N GLY A 65 -19.36 24.59 -13.08
CA GLY A 65 -19.40 23.93 -14.39
C GLY A 65 -18.15 23.06 -14.60
N GLU A 66 -18.28 21.97 -15.38
CA GLU A 66 -17.18 21.02 -15.64
C GLU A 66 -15.88 21.67 -16.18
N GLU A 67 -15.97 22.87 -16.79
CA GLU A 67 -14.82 23.62 -17.29
C GLU A 67 -13.97 24.30 -16.18
N ASP A 68 -14.57 24.78 -15.09
CA ASP A 68 -13.84 25.42 -13.98
C ASP A 68 -13.11 24.39 -13.09
N MET A 69 -13.67 23.19 -12.98
CA MET A 69 -13.00 22.04 -12.34
C MET A 69 -11.76 21.57 -13.12
N LEU A 70 -11.59 21.98 -14.37
CA LEU A 70 -10.42 21.69 -15.20
C LEU A 70 -9.29 22.71 -15.01
N GLU A 71 -9.56 23.97 -14.67
CA GLU A 71 -8.51 24.97 -14.39
C GLU A 71 -7.80 24.73 -13.05
N VAL A 72 -8.54 24.28 -12.01
CA VAL A 72 -7.93 23.91 -10.71
C VAL A 72 -7.03 22.66 -10.83
N ARG A 73 -7.31 21.76 -11.79
CA ARG A 73 -6.44 20.60 -12.09
C ARG A 73 -5.04 21.00 -12.60
N VAL A 74 -4.89 22.21 -13.12
CA VAL A 74 -3.69 22.66 -13.85
C VAL A 74 -2.63 23.30 -12.94
N GLN A 75 -2.98 23.77 -11.73
CA GLN A 75 -2.05 24.61 -10.96
C GLN A 75 -1.01 23.88 -10.09
N GLU A 76 -1.18 22.59 -9.75
CA GLU A 76 -0.07 21.79 -9.20
C GLU A 76 0.85 21.32 -10.35
N TYR A 77 1.50 22.28 -11.02
CA TYR A 77 2.45 22.04 -12.10
C TYR A 77 3.59 21.16 -11.58
N ASN A 78 3.59 19.88 -11.94
CA ASN A 78 4.73 18.99 -11.76
C ASN A 78 5.16 18.49 -13.14
N GLU A 79 6.01 19.26 -13.83
CA GLU A 79 6.61 18.90 -15.14
C GLU A 79 7.69 17.81 -15.01
N GLU A 80 7.59 16.91 -14.03
CA GLU A 80 8.45 15.74 -14.06
C GLU A 80 7.95 14.82 -15.17
N ASP A 81 8.59 14.88 -16.34
CA ASP A 81 8.38 13.94 -17.43
C ASP A 81 8.73 12.51 -16.94
N VAL A 82 7.70 11.78 -16.50
CA VAL A 82 7.80 10.39 -16.01
C VAL A 82 7.63 9.37 -17.15
N GLY A 83 7.29 9.83 -18.36
CA GLY A 83 6.91 9.00 -19.51
C GLY A 83 5.46 8.45 -19.42
N GLU A 84 4.88 8.11 -20.57
CA GLU A 84 3.45 7.74 -20.72
C GLU A 84 2.98 6.53 -19.88
N ASP A 85 3.91 5.64 -19.47
CA ASP A 85 3.60 4.41 -18.73
C ASP A 85 3.89 4.50 -17.23
N SER A 86 4.14 5.69 -16.70
CA SER A 86 4.44 5.92 -15.27
C SER A 86 3.77 7.19 -14.75
N SER A 87 3.51 7.25 -13.46
CA SER A 87 3.04 8.45 -12.77
C SER A 87 3.88 8.73 -11.53
N PHE A 88 4.04 10.01 -11.22
CA PHE A 88 4.64 10.49 -9.97
C PHE A 88 3.73 11.58 -9.41
N LEU A 89 3.07 11.28 -8.30
CA LEU A 89 2.07 12.13 -7.67
C LEU A 89 2.55 12.55 -6.28
N ILE A 90 2.13 13.74 -5.86
CA ILE A 90 2.44 14.30 -4.55
C ILE A 90 1.11 14.51 -3.83
N THR A 91 0.84 13.63 -2.88
CA THR A 91 -0.39 13.63 -2.09
C THR A 91 -0.11 14.09 -0.67
N SER A 92 -1.20 14.33 0.04
CA SER A 92 -1.20 14.66 1.45
C SER A 92 -2.16 13.71 2.14
N ASP A 93 -1.70 13.03 3.18
CA ASP A 93 -2.53 12.23 4.07
C ASP A 93 -2.60 12.93 5.44
N ILE A 94 -3.62 12.64 6.25
CA ILE A 94 -3.71 13.13 7.63
C ILE A 94 -3.28 12.03 8.59
N PRO A 95 -2.00 11.97 8.98
CA PRO A 95 -1.61 11.22 10.15
C PRO A 95 -1.55 12.13 11.38
N SER A 96 -1.57 11.48 12.54
CA SER A 96 -1.37 12.15 13.82
C SER A 96 0.06 11.92 14.32
N ARG A 97 0.89 12.99 14.42
CA ARG A 97 1.91 13.29 15.48
C ARG A 97 3.11 14.18 15.05
N ALA A 98 3.92 14.53 16.07
CA ALA A 98 5.15 15.33 16.15
C ALA A 98 4.98 16.86 16.33
N ILE A 99 4.28 17.59 15.45
CA ILE A 99 4.00 19.02 15.65
C ILE A 99 3.02 19.27 16.83
N ILE A 100 2.30 18.20 17.19
CA ILE A 100 1.19 18.17 18.15
C ILE A 100 1.55 18.76 19.50
N LYS A 101 2.70 18.47 20.11
CA LYS A 101 2.89 18.82 21.53
C LYS A 101 3.05 20.32 21.80
N ARG A 102 3.57 21.10 20.83
CA ARG A 102 3.74 22.56 20.98
C ARG A 102 2.52 23.34 20.50
N ILE A 103 1.88 22.89 19.41
CA ILE A 103 0.66 23.52 18.89
C ILE A 103 -0.53 23.14 19.78
N SER A 104 -0.62 21.91 20.29
CA SER A 104 -1.66 21.50 21.24
C SER A 104 -1.61 22.33 22.51
N GLN A 105 -0.42 22.62 23.07
CA GLN A 105 -0.29 23.45 24.28
C GLN A 105 -0.82 24.88 24.08
N LYS A 106 -0.76 25.43 22.85
CA LYS A 106 -1.32 26.74 22.52
C LYS A 106 -2.83 26.65 22.25
N CYS A 107 -3.31 25.63 21.54
CA CYS A 107 -4.76 25.42 21.37
C CYS A 107 -5.48 25.04 22.68
N ASP A 108 -4.80 24.33 23.58
CA ASP A 108 -5.29 23.89 24.89
C ASP A 108 -5.45 25.06 25.88
N ALA A 109 -4.82 26.22 25.60
CA ALA A 109 -5.03 27.43 26.38
C ALA A 109 -6.45 27.98 26.22
N ASP A 110 -7.12 27.71 25.08
CA ASP A 110 -8.46 28.20 24.82
C ASP A 110 -9.57 27.15 25.02
N LYS A 111 -9.40 25.86 24.68
CA LYS A 111 -10.38 24.79 24.97
C LYS A 111 -9.70 23.41 24.96
N LYS A 112 -9.82 22.64 26.05
CA LYS A 112 -9.27 21.26 26.16
C LYS A 112 -9.81 20.33 25.08
N GLY A 113 -8.96 19.92 24.13
CA GLY A 113 -9.18 18.74 23.29
C GLY A 113 -10.41 18.76 22.36
N THR A 114 -10.88 19.94 21.95
CA THR A 114 -11.99 20.07 21.00
C THR A 114 -11.52 20.04 19.55
N GLN A 115 -12.23 19.29 18.70
CA GLN A 115 -12.17 19.44 17.25
C GLN A 115 -12.60 20.87 16.89
N TYR A 116 -11.87 21.50 15.97
CA TYR A 116 -12.22 22.82 15.44
C TYR A 116 -12.82 22.61 14.06
N SER A 117 -13.81 23.41 13.68
CA SER A 117 -14.21 23.46 12.28
C SER A 117 -13.04 23.97 11.44
N ASN A 118 -12.97 23.59 10.17
CA ASN A 118 -11.91 24.09 9.28
C ASN A 118 -11.88 25.62 9.22
N GLU A 119 -13.03 26.29 9.30
CA GLU A 119 -13.14 27.76 9.34
C GLU A 119 -12.42 28.35 10.56
N GLU A 120 -12.65 27.81 11.75
CA GLU A 120 -12.00 28.27 12.98
C GLU A 120 -10.48 28.02 12.93
N ARG A 121 -10.02 27.02 12.18
CA ARG A 121 -8.59 26.72 12.02
C ARG A 121 -7.88 27.67 11.07
N ASN A 122 -8.56 28.12 10.02
CA ASN A 122 -7.99 29.03 9.03
C ASN A 122 -7.61 30.39 9.64
N GLU A 123 -8.32 30.80 10.69
CA GLU A 123 -8.02 32.02 11.44
C GLU A 123 -6.75 31.91 12.30
N LEU A 124 -6.28 30.68 12.58
CA LEU A 124 -5.21 30.43 13.54
C LEU A 124 -3.80 30.43 12.92
N PHE A 125 -3.64 30.30 11.60
CA PHE A 125 -2.32 30.04 11.01
C PHE A 125 -2.00 30.91 9.79
N SER A 126 -0.76 31.42 9.74
CA SER A 126 -0.21 32.10 8.56
C SER A 126 1.30 31.89 8.44
N ILE A 127 1.82 32.04 7.22
CA ILE A 127 3.25 32.04 6.90
C ILE A 127 3.66 33.46 6.52
N GLU A 128 4.61 34.02 7.27
CA GLU A 128 5.28 35.27 6.92
C GLU A 128 6.56 34.96 6.15
N ILE A 129 6.74 35.64 5.02
CA ILE A 129 7.95 35.57 4.21
C ILE A 129 8.50 36.99 4.08
N ASP A 130 9.74 37.16 4.52
CA ASP A 130 10.53 38.39 4.34
C ASP A 130 11.15 38.36 2.93
N ASP A 131 10.52 39.08 1.99
CA ASP A 131 11.02 39.16 0.62
C ASP A 131 12.16 40.17 0.56
N LYS A 132 13.39 39.65 0.48
CA LYS A 132 14.61 40.46 0.40
C LYS A 132 14.71 41.29 -0.88
N VAL A 133 13.93 41.00 -1.91
CA VAL A 133 13.96 41.73 -3.19
C VAL A 133 13.09 42.98 -3.11
N THR A 134 11.93 42.88 -2.45
CA THR A 134 10.98 43.99 -2.31
C THR A 134 11.10 44.72 -0.97
N GLU A 135 11.84 44.15 0.00
CA GLU A 135 11.86 44.58 1.41
C GLU A 135 10.47 44.56 2.08
N GLU A 136 9.51 43.84 1.47
CA GLU A 136 8.16 43.70 1.97
C GLU A 136 7.99 42.40 2.76
N VAL A 137 7.19 42.49 3.83
CA VAL A 137 6.76 41.33 4.60
C VAL A 137 5.44 40.85 4.00
N ILE A 138 5.47 39.66 3.41
CA ILE A 138 4.28 39.05 2.80
C ILE A 138 3.70 38.02 3.76
N PHE A 139 2.40 38.14 4.04
CA PHE A 139 1.65 37.19 4.85
C PHE A 139 0.77 36.32 3.97
N TYR A 140 0.98 35.01 4.07
CA TYR A 140 0.14 34.01 3.41
C TYR A 140 -0.72 33.31 4.48
N PRO A 141 -2.05 33.53 4.52
CA PRO A 141 -2.93 32.75 5.38
C PRO A 141 -2.89 31.26 4.99
N ILE A 142 -3.08 30.37 5.96
CA ILE A 142 -3.19 28.93 5.70
C ILE A 142 -4.66 28.52 5.77
N ASN A 143 -5.17 27.95 4.68
CA ASN A 143 -6.48 27.32 4.66
C ASN A 143 -6.35 25.80 4.74
N PHE A 144 -6.96 25.21 5.76
CA PHE A 144 -7.11 23.77 5.94
C PHE A 144 -8.38 23.31 5.25
N LEU A 145 -8.23 22.48 4.22
CA LEU A 145 -9.35 21.90 3.50
C LEU A 145 -9.32 20.39 3.69
N PHE A 146 -9.90 19.96 4.81
CA PHE A 146 -9.99 18.54 5.16
C PHE A 146 -11.41 18.03 5.03
N THR A 147 -11.55 16.77 4.61
CA THR A 147 -12.85 16.09 4.44
C THR A 147 -13.61 15.89 5.74
N THR A 148 -12.93 15.99 6.88
CA THR A 148 -13.47 15.79 8.22
C THR A 148 -12.89 16.81 9.20
N ASP A 149 -13.64 17.11 10.27
CA ASP A 149 -13.15 18.00 11.32
C ASP A 149 -11.93 17.41 12.01
N GLN A 150 -10.86 18.19 12.01
CA GLN A 150 -9.59 17.82 12.62
C GLN A 150 -9.30 18.66 13.86
N ASN A 151 -8.42 18.16 14.70
CA ASN A 151 -7.87 18.96 15.78
C ASN A 151 -7.10 20.16 15.19
N CYS A 152 -7.13 21.30 15.88
CA CYS A 152 -6.47 22.55 15.44
C CYS A 152 -5.00 22.35 15.01
N TYR A 153 -4.30 21.40 15.62
CA TYR A 153 -2.86 21.17 15.47
C TYR A 153 -2.51 20.18 14.36
N THR A 154 -3.49 19.64 13.64
CA THR A 154 -3.29 18.58 12.65
C THR A 154 -2.92 19.18 11.29
N PHE A 155 -1.71 18.95 10.81
CA PHE A 155 -1.35 19.24 9.42
C PHE A 155 -1.32 17.92 8.64
N SER A 156 -1.56 18.00 7.32
CA SER A 156 -1.35 16.84 6.47
C SER A 156 0.14 16.60 6.21
N ASP A 157 0.51 15.34 6.20
CA ASP A 157 1.84 14.86 5.85
C ASP A 157 2.08 14.93 4.35
N VAL A 158 3.29 14.56 3.94
CA VAL A 158 3.64 14.45 2.52
C VAL A 158 3.72 12.98 2.13
N GLU A 159 3.04 12.63 1.04
CA GLU A 159 3.21 11.38 0.33
C GLU A 159 3.72 11.61 -1.10
N TRP A 160 4.70 10.81 -1.50
CA TRP A 160 5.13 10.70 -2.89
C TRP A 160 4.74 9.32 -3.43
N ILE A 161 3.87 9.30 -4.43
CA ILE A 161 3.35 8.08 -5.03
C ILE A 161 3.93 7.92 -6.43
N ALA A 162 4.74 6.89 -6.65
CA ALA A 162 5.27 6.53 -7.96
C ALA A 162 4.62 5.23 -8.44
N THR A 163 3.88 5.27 -9.55
CA THR A 163 3.29 4.06 -10.15
C THR A 163 3.89 3.78 -11.52
N PHE A 164 4.27 2.53 -11.77
CA PHE A 164 4.77 2.07 -13.06
C PHE A 164 3.77 1.07 -13.64
N TYR A 165 2.95 1.51 -14.60
CA TYR A 165 1.87 0.72 -15.20
C TYR A 165 2.39 -0.34 -16.17
N LYS A 166 3.46 -0.03 -16.91
CA LYS A 166 4.18 -0.99 -17.77
C LYS A 166 5.65 -1.05 -17.39
N ILE A 167 6.07 -2.19 -16.83
CA ILE A 167 7.45 -2.37 -16.37
C ILE A 167 8.20 -3.31 -17.31
N GLU A 168 9.43 -2.93 -17.65
CA GLU A 168 10.35 -3.81 -18.36
C GLU A 168 10.59 -5.10 -17.57
N LYS A 169 10.19 -6.23 -18.17
CA LYS A 169 10.28 -7.56 -17.55
C LYS A 169 11.72 -7.88 -17.19
N SER A 170 11.97 -8.10 -15.89
CA SER A 170 13.30 -8.32 -15.35
C SER A 170 13.26 -9.08 -14.02
N LYS A 171 14.29 -9.90 -13.75
CA LYS A 171 14.48 -10.55 -12.44
C LYS A 171 14.75 -9.56 -11.29
N ASN A 172 14.98 -8.29 -11.64
CA ASN A 172 15.24 -7.18 -10.73
C ASN A 172 14.11 -6.14 -10.76
N ILE A 173 12.90 -6.50 -11.20
CA ILE A 173 11.80 -5.52 -11.39
C ILE A 173 11.68 -4.61 -10.17
N ILE A 174 11.45 -5.18 -8.97
CA ILE A 174 11.25 -4.42 -7.73
C ILE A 174 12.41 -3.43 -7.47
N LEU A 175 13.66 -3.88 -7.56
CA LEU A 175 14.78 -3.00 -7.28
C LEU A 175 14.98 -1.95 -8.37
N ASN A 176 14.76 -2.28 -9.63
CA ASN A 176 14.90 -1.35 -10.73
C ASN A 176 13.80 -0.27 -10.69
N SER A 177 12.55 -0.65 -10.46
CA SER A 177 11.43 0.29 -10.32
C SER A 177 11.57 1.12 -9.04
N PHE A 178 12.00 0.52 -7.93
CA PHE A 178 12.27 1.28 -6.71
C PHE A 178 13.41 2.31 -6.90
N LEU A 179 14.49 1.94 -7.60
CA LEU A 179 15.54 2.90 -7.96
C LEU A 179 15.01 4.00 -8.89
N LYS A 180 14.08 3.71 -9.81
CA LYS A 180 13.44 4.75 -10.63
C LYS A 180 12.64 5.70 -9.74
N CYS A 181 11.81 5.17 -8.84
CA CYS A 181 11.05 5.95 -7.86
C CYS A 181 11.96 6.85 -7.01
N ILE A 182 13.04 6.31 -6.43
CA ILE A 182 14.01 7.13 -5.68
C ILE A 182 14.60 8.24 -6.56
N ASN A 183 14.92 7.97 -7.82
CA ASN A 183 15.49 9.00 -8.69
C ASN A 183 14.48 10.11 -9.03
N LEU A 184 13.20 9.79 -9.15
CA LEU A 184 12.13 10.78 -9.31
C LEU A 184 12.03 11.63 -8.05
N LEU A 185 11.92 11.00 -6.88
CA LEU A 185 11.93 11.73 -5.61
C LEU A 185 13.15 12.64 -5.45
N LEU A 186 14.36 12.12 -5.68
CA LEU A 186 15.58 12.92 -5.51
C LEU A 186 15.67 14.05 -6.53
N LYS A 187 15.18 13.86 -7.76
CA LYS A 187 15.09 14.92 -8.77
C LYS A 187 14.12 16.00 -8.30
N HIS A 188 12.93 15.58 -7.87
CA HIS A 188 11.88 16.46 -7.35
C HIS A 188 12.41 17.35 -6.23
N LEU A 189 13.05 16.74 -5.24
CA LEU A 189 13.60 17.42 -4.07
C LEU A 189 14.87 18.24 -4.36
N SER A 190 15.66 17.86 -5.38
CA SER A 190 16.93 18.56 -5.65
C SER A 190 16.76 19.98 -6.18
N ASP A 191 15.61 20.30 -6.78
CA ASP A 191 15.33 21.65 -7.27
C ASP A 191 14.67 22.53 -6.20
N LEU A 192 14.42 22.01 -5.01
CA LEU A 192 13.84 22.81 -3.93
C LEU A 192 14.82 23.91 -3.50
N THR A 193 14.30 25.13 -3.45
CA THR A 193 15.02 26.30 -2.96
C THR A 193 14.57 26.59 -1.54
N THR A 194 15.52 26.87 -0.66
CA THR A 194 15.19 27.35 0.68
C THR A 194 14.78 28.80 0.60
N LEU A 195 13.69 29.16 1.27
CA LEU A 195 13.30 30.55 1.47
C LEU A 195 13.88 31.03 2.80
N PRO A 196 15.03 31.74 2.80
CA PRO A 196 15.61 32.26 4.03
C PRO A 196 14.66 33.28 4.65
N ASN A 197 14.64 33.35 5.99
CA ASN A 197 13.87 34.34 6.77
C ASN A 197 12.33 34.19 6.76
N HIS A 198 11.77 32.99 6.66
CA HIS A 198 10.34 32.78 6.90
C HIS A 198 10.05 32.61 8.41
N ARG A 199 8.80 32.90 8.80
CA ARG A 199 8.27 32.62 10.15
C ARG A 199 6.88 32.02 10.01
N CYS A 200 6.62 30.94 10.75
CA CYS A 200 5.28 30.37 10.85
C CYS A 200 4.58 30.96 12.08
N PHE A 201 3.42 31.56 11.87
CA PHE A 201 2.61 32.17 12.91
C PHE A 201 1.48 31.25 13.34
N ILE A 202 1.24 31.26 14.66
CA ILE A 202 -0.08 30.98 15.19
C ILE A 202 -0.66 32.34 15.55
N ILE A 203 -1.70 32.76 14.85
CA ILE A 203 -2.46 33.97 15.16
C ILE A 203 -3.33 33.61 16.36
N ASP A 204 -2.87 33.97 17.55
CA ASP A 204 -3.72 34.04 18.73
C ASP A 204 -4.18 35.50 18.82
N ASN A 205 -5.50 35.71 18.70
CA ASN A 205 -6.14 37.03 18.72
C ASN A 205 -5.85 37.87 19.99
N LYS A 206 -5.15 37.31 20.99
CA LYS A 206 -4.78 38.02 22.22
C LYS A 206 -3.29 38.26 22.42
N ASP A 207 -2.40 37.54 21.72
CA ASP A 207 -0.96 37.73 21.81
C ASP A 207 -0.29 37.25 20.53
N ASN A 208 0.36 38.17 19.79
CA ASN A 208 1.22 37.90 18.62
C ASN A 208 2.46 37.06 19.00
N SER A 209 2.25 35.82 19.44
CA SER A 209 3.27 34.93 19.94
C SER A 209 3.89 34.16 18.76
N SER A 210 4.86 34.79 18.09
CA SER A 210 5.61 34.16 17.00
C SER A 210 6.25 32.85 17.46
N LEU A 211 5.93 31.73 16.81
CA LEU A 211 6.77 30.54 16.87
C LEU A 211 7.97 30.80 15.95
N LYS A 212 9.06 31.32 16.52
CA LYS A 212 10.39 31.19 15.89
C LYS A 212 10.78 29.72 15.94
N SER A 213 10.22 28.92 15.05
CA SER A 213 10.66 27.56 14.86
C SER A 213 11.92 27.58 13.99
N ASN A 214 12.84 26.66 14.26
CA ASN A 214 13.93 26.34 13.33
C ASN A 214 13.40 25.61 12.08
N CYS A 215 12.15 25.88 11.68
CA CYS A 215 11.56 25.28 10.50
C CYS A 215 12.28 25.78 9.25
N ILE A 216 12.24 24.99 8.21
CA ILE A 216 12.75 25.36 6.89
C ILE A 216 11.60 25.25 5.90
N LEU A 217 11.23 26.39 5.30
CA LEU A 217 10.30 26.44 4.19
C LEU A 217 11.08 26.30 2.88
N TYR A 218 10.71 25.27 2.13
CA TYR A 218 11.22 25.01 0.80
C TYR A 218 10.15 25.37 -0.22
N ASN A 219 10.56 25.95 -1.34
CA ASN A 219 9.73 26.18 -2.51
C ASN A 219 10.30 25.41 -3.71
N LYS A 220 9.43 24.79 -4.51
CA LYS A 220 9.80 24.27 -5.82
C LYS A 220 9.64 25.40 -6.86
N PRO A 221 10.75 25.89 -7.47
CA PRO A 221 10.72 27.03 -8.36
C PRO A 221 9.75 26.83 -9.54
N ASN A 222 9.08 27.91 -9.95
CA ASN A 222 8.09 27.93 -11.04
C ASN A 222 6.87 27.03 -10.80
N THR A 223 6.62 26.65 -9.57
CA THR A 223 5.41 25.93 -9.16
C THR A 223 4.79 26.62 -7.95
N ASN A 224 3.56 26.27 -7.62
CA ASN A 224 2.90 26.73 -6.41
C ASN A 224 3.19 25.84 -5.18
N LEU A 225 4.16 24.92 -5.25
CA LEU A 225 4.38 23.89 -4.25
C LEU A 225 5.40 24.33 -3.19
N TYR A 226 5.01 24.19 -1.93
CA TYR A 226 5.84 24.49 -0.76
C TYR A 226 5.90 23.30 0.20
N TYR A 227 7.05 23.15 0.87
CA TYR A 227 7.25 22.19 1.94
C TYR A 227 7.75 22.87 3.19
N LEU A 228 7.06 22.69 4.32
CA LEU A 228 7.53 23.14 5.63
C LEU A 228 8.12 21.97 6.40
N GLN A 229 9.44 21.99 6.59
CA GLN A 229 10.12 21.07 7.49
C GLN A 229 9.94 21.52 8.93
N HIS A 230 9.34 20.68 9.77
CA HIS A 230 8.97 21.05 11.14
C HIS A 230 9.65 20.23 12.24
N SER A 231 10.33 19.14 11.88
CA SER A 231 11.05 18.32 12.84
C SER A 231 12.19 19.11 13.51
N PRO A 232 12.22 19.25 14.85
CA PRO A 232 13.27 20.00 15.54
C PRO A 232 14.62 19.28 15.56
N ILE A 233 14.64 17.99 15.19
CA ILE A 233 15.85 17.16 15.14
C ILE A 233 16.50 17.25 13.77
N GLU A 234 15.68 17.33 12.72
CA GLU A 234 16.14 17.34 11.34
C GLU A 234 16.44 18.77 10.89
N LYS A 235 17.64 18.96 10.35
CA LYS A 235 18.19 20.24 9.93
C LYS A 235 18.17 20.43 8.42
N THR A 236 17.94 19.34 7.68
CA THR A 236 17.87 19.34 6.21
C THR A 236 16.84 18.34 5.74
N ILE A 237 16.36 18.49 4.51
CA ILE A 237 15.43 17.54 3.90
C ILE A 237 16.03 16.11 3.77
N ASP A 238 17.36 16.00 3.66
CA ASP A 238 18.05 14.70 3.59
C ASP A 238 17.91 13.91 4.91
N GLU A 239 17.62 14.58 6.03
CA GLU A 239 17.43 13.93 7.35
C GLU A 239 15.98 13.46 7.57
N SER A 240 15.04 13.81 6.68
CA SER A 240 13.63 13.44 6.83
C SER A 240 13.41 11.95 6.70
N VAL A 241 12.70 11.40 7.70
CA VAL A 241 12.38 9.98 7.79
C VAL A 241 11.20 9.68 6.88
N VAL A 242 11.34 8.63 6.08
CA VAL A 242 10.33 8.16 5.14
C VAL A 242 9.87 6.75 5.48
N VAL A 243 8.57 6.54 5.48
CA VAL A 243 7.93 5.23 5.48
C VAL A 243 7.66 4.85 4.03
N ILE A 244 8.07 3.63 3.63
CA ILE A 244 8.02 3.22 2.22
C ILE A 244 7.12 2.00 2.08
N GLN A 245 6.00 2.17 1.40
CA GLN A 245 5.11 1.07 1.04
C GLN A 245 5.31 0.70 -0.44
N MET A 246 5.05 -0.56 -0.76
CA MET A 246 5.08 -1.06 -2.13
C MET A 246 3.76 -1.73 -2.43
N THR A 247 3.23 -1.50 -3.62
CA THR A 247 2.06 -2.22 -4.12
C THR A 247 2.40 -2.85 -5.47
N PHE A 248 1.74 -3.94 -5.84
CA PHE A 248 1.93 -4.55 -7.15
C PHE A 248 0.67 -5.25 -7.64
N THR A 249 0.56 -5.39 -8.96
CA THR A 249 -0.45 -6.23 -9.59
C THR A 249 0.18 -7.44 -10.27
N ALA A 250 -0.53 -8.57 -10.25
CA ALA A 250 -0.15 -9.77 -10.99
C ALA A 250 -1.40 -10.61 -11.30
N TYR A 251 -1.28 -11.55 -12.24
CA TYR A 251 -2.31 -12.56 -12.46
C TYR A 251 -2.44 -13.47 -11.24
N LEU A 252 -3.66 -13.94 -10.96
CA LEU A 252 -4.00 -14.82 -9.84
C LEU A 252 -3.00 -15.97 -9.68
N LYS A 253 -2.69 -16.69 -10.77
CA LYS A 253 -1.76 -17.82 -10.76
C LYS A 253 -0.35 -17.51 -10.26
N ASP A 254 0.06 -16.24 -10.30
CA ASP A 254 1.40 -15.80 -9.94
C ASP A 254 1.50 -15.19 -8.54
N ILE A 255 0.37 -14.90 -7.88
CA ILE A 255 0.32 -14.18 -6.60
C ILE A 255 1.06 -14.91 -5.49
N HIS A 256 0.72 -16.18 -5.24
CA HIS A 256 1.36 -16.97 -4.18
C HIS A 256 2.88 -17.13 -4.35
N PRO A 257 3.39 -17.54 -5.53
CA PRO A 257 4.83 -17.59 -5.76
C PRO A 257 5.53 -16.25 -5.50
N ILE A 258 4.95 -15.13 -5.92
CA ILE A 258 5.52 -13.80 -5.69
C ILE A 258 5.55 -13.48 -4.20
N ILE A 259 4.43 -13.65 -3.48
CA ILE A 259 4.33 -13.35 -2.05
C ILE A 259 5.31 -14.19 -1.24
N LYS A 260 5.39 -15.50 -1.51
CA LYS A 260 6.35 -16.40 -0.84
C LYS A 260 7.77 -15.89 -0.97
N GLU A 261 8.17 -15.57 -2.20
CA GLU A 261 9.52 -15.09 -2.45
C GLU A 261 9.80 -13.75 -1.75
N LEU A 262 8.82 -12.86 -1.67
CA LEU A 262 8.94 -11.64 -0.86
C LEU A 262 9.14 -11.98 0.62
N LEU A 263 8.31 -12.84 1.21
CA LEU A 263 8.35 -13.13 2.65
C LEU A 263 9.60 -13.91 3.08
N VAL A 264 10.13 -14.81 2.25
CA VAL A 264 11.41 -15.53 2.49
C VAL A 264 12.58 -14.56 2.74
N ASN A 265 12.48 -13.33 2.22
CA ASN A 265 13.52 -12.33 2.33
C ASN A 265 13.44 -11.48 3.60
N ILE A 266 12.56 -11.83 4.54
CA ILE A 266 12.36 -11.17 5.85
C ILE A 266 12.84 -12.10 6.99
N PRO A 267 14.09 -11.97 7.47
CA PRO A 267 14.70 -12.91 8.42
C PRO A 267 14.03 -12.93 9.80
N GLU A 268 13.46 -11.80 10.21
CA GLU A 268 12.88 -11.59 11.54
C GLU A 268 11.39 -11.96 11.62
N ARG A 269 10.79 -12.51 10.55
CA ARG A 269 9.36 -12.79 10.48
C ARG A 269 9.03 -14.16 9.86
N ASN A 270 9.71 -15.21 10.32
CA ASN A 270 9.36 -16.60 9.97
C ASN A 270 7.86 -16.88 10.19
N ASP A 271 7.25 -16.29 11.22
CA ASP A 271 5.84 -16.50 11.56
C ASP A 271 4.89 -16.10 10.44
N LYS A 272 5.19 -15.03 9.69
CA LYS A 272 4.31 -14.55 8.61
C LYS A 272 4.36 -15.45 7.38
N LEU A 273 5.54 -15.95 7.04
CA LEU A 273 5.67 -16.98 5.99
C LEU A 273 5.00 -18.28 6.43
N ASN A 274 5.15 -18.67 7.70
CA ASN A 274 4.52 -19.86 8.25
C ASN A 274 2.99 -19.79 8.21
N ILE A 275 2.40 -18.62 8.47
CA ILE A 275 0.95 -18.41 8.32
C ILE A 275 0.52 -18.68 6.87
N LEU A 276 1.20 -18.08 5.89
CA LEU A 276 0.87 -18.29 4.48
C LEU A 276 0.98 -19.78 4.09
N LEU A 277 2.08 -20.44 4.48
CA LEU A 277 2.30 -21.86 4.20
C LEU A 277 1.26 -22.75 4.91
N SER A 278 0.81 -22.37 6.11
CA SER A 278 -0.24 -23.06 6.84
C SER A 278 -1.59 -22.94 6.13
N VAL A 279 -1.95 -21.74 5.67
CA VAL A 279 -3.18 -21.50 4.92
C VAL A 279 -3.17 -22.27 3.61
N GLU A 280 -2.08 -22.25 2.84
CA GLU A 280 -1.97 -23.04 1.61
C GLU A 280 -2.11 -24.53 1.87
N LYS A 281 -1.43 -25.06 2.90
CA LYS A 281 -1.56 -26.47 3.29
C LYS A 281 -3.00 -26.80 3.68
N CYS A 282 -3.69 -25.89 4.37
CA CYS A 282 -5.10 -26.04 4.68
C CYS A 282 -5.93 -26.13 3.40
N VAL A 283 -5.70 -25.27 2.41
CA VAL A 283 -6.40 -25.31 1.10
C VAL A 283 -6.15 -26.60 0.35
N GLU A 284 -4.92 -27.10 0.32
CA GLU A 284 -4.61 -28.41 -0.29
C GLU A 284 -5.44 -29.52 0.38
N ASN A 285 -5.45 -29.56 1.72
CA ASN A 285 -6.23 -30.55 2.47
C ASN A 285 -7.75 -30.39 2.27
N LEU A 286 -8.25 -29.16 2.10
CA LEU A 286 -9.66 -28.91 1.80
C LEU A 286 -10.06 -29.49 0.44
N ILE A 287 -9.22 -29.28 -0.58
CA ILE A 287 -9.45 -29.82 -1.93
C ILE A 287 -9.35 -31.34 -1.92
N GLU A 288 -8.32 -31.92 -1.30
CA GLU A 288 -8.19 -33.37 -1.17
C GLU A 288 -9.44 -33.99 -0.53
N ARG A 289 -9.87 -33.42 0.60
CA ARG A 289 -11.04 -33.92 1.32
C ARG A 289 -12.34 -33.73 0.55
N PHE A 290 -12.50 -32.61 -0.15
CA PHE A 290 -13.64 -32.37 -1.02
C PHE A 290 -13.71 -33.38 -2.16
N ASN A 291 -12.57 -33.64 -2.82
CA ASN A 291 -12.48 -34.62 -3.91
C ASN A 291 -12.81 -36.05 -3.47
N GLU A 292 -12.53 -36.41 -2.21
CA GLU A 292 -12.94 -37.69 -1.63
C GLU A 292 -14.45 -37.79 -1.40
N VAL A 293 -15.08 -36.71 -0.93
CA VAL A 293 -16.49 -36.71 -0.49
C VAL A 293 -17.45 -36.41 -1.66
N GLU A 294 -17.02 -35.58 -2.61
CA GLU A 294 -17.83 -35.09 -3.74
C GLU A 294 -17.17 -35.45 -5.10
N PRO A 295 -16.99 -36.75 -5.42
CA PRO A 295 -16.24 -37.19 -6.60
C PRO A 295 -16.84 -36.73 -7.93
N LYS A 296 -18.13 -36.36 -7.95
CA LYS A 296 -18.79 -35.79 -9.13
C LYS A 296 -18.19 -34.44 -9.52
N TYR A 297 -17.79 -33.64 -8.54
CA TYR A 297 -17.30 -32.27 -8.72
C TYR A 297 -15.82 -32.18 -8.42
N LYS A 298 -15.06 -33.22 -8.78
CA LYS A 298 -13.65 -33.30 -8.44
C LYS A 298 -12.84 -32.14 -9.05
N ILE A 299 -12.02 -31.50 -8.22
CA ILE A 299 -11.08 -30.44 -8.62
C ILE A 299 -9.71 -31.11 -8.83
N GLU A 300 -9.48 -31.70 -10.02
CA GLU A 300 -8.20 -32.35 -10.36
C GLU A 300 -7.75 -32.05 -11.79
N SER A 301 -6.53 -31.50 -11.90
CA SER A 301 -5.66 -31.49 -13.07
C SER A 301 -4.37 -30.78 -12.69
N GLU A 302 -3.24 -31.49 -12.63
CA GLU A 302 -1.97 -30.96 -12.12
C GLU A 302 -1.41 -29.77 -12.93
N ASN A 303 -1.96 -29.49 -14.12
CA ASN A 303 -1.51 -28.40 -14.99
C ASN A 303 -2.63 -27.44 -15.43
N ASN A 304 -3.81 -27.47 -14.79
CA ASN A 304 -4.87 -26.51 -15.15
C ASN A 304 -4.66 -25.18 -14.39
N GLU A 305 -4.53 -24.08 -15.14
CA GLU A 305 -4.39 -22.73 -14.58
C GLU A 305 -5.57 -22.37 -13.67
N ASN A 306 -6.81 -22.76 -14.03
CA ASN A 306 -8.01 -22.54 -13.22
C ASN A 306 -7.87 -23.12 -11.80
N ILE A 307 -7.19 -24.25 -11.63
CA ILE A 307 -7.00 -24.87 -10.31
C ILE A 307 -6.02 -24.06 -9.46
N ILE A 308 -4.96 -23.52 -10.07
CA ILE A 308 -4.01 -22.63 -9.38
C ILE A 308 -4.74 -21.36 -8.93
N GLU A 309 -5.61 -20.82 -9.79
CA GLU A 309 -6.43 -19.64 -9.48
C GLU A 309 -7.42 -19.93 -8.34
N ILE A 310 -8.15 -21.05 -8.39
CA ILE A 310 -9.06 -21.49 -7.32
C ILE A 310 -8.31 -21.61 -5.99
N LYS A 311 -7.17 -22.30 -5.98
CA LYS A 311 -6.32 -22.44 -4.78
C LYS A 311 -5.87 -21.10 -4.24
N THR A 312 -5.50 -20.18 -5.13
CA THR A 312 -5.08 -18.83 -4.77
C THR A 312 -6.24 -18.07 -4.14
N LEU A 313 -7.41 -18.01 -4.79
CA LEU A 313 -8.57 -17.29 -4.30
C LEU A 313 -9.02 -17.78 -2.92
N ILE A 314 -9.15 -19.10 -2.73
CA ILE A 314 -9.49 -19.68 -1.42
C ILE A 314 -8.44 -19.28 -0.38
N SER A 315 -7.16 -19.37 -0.73
CA SER A 315 -6.08 -19.03 0.20
C SER A 315 -6.08 -17.55 0.56
N LEU A 316 -6.36 -16.64 -0.38
CA LEU A 316 -6.45 -15.20 -0.11
C LEU A 316 -7.62 -14.88 0.85
N ILE A 317 -8.79 -15.48 0.63
CA ILE A 317 -9.96 -15.35 1.53
C ILE A 317 -9.62 -15.88 2.93
N LEU A 318 -9.11 -17.11 2.99
CA LEU A 318 -8.76 -17.77 4.24
C LEU A 318 -7.62 -17.05 4.97
N PHE A 319 -6.67 -16.43 4.26
CA PHE A 319 -5.59 -15.67 4.86
C PHE A 319 -6.11 -14.47 5.66
N LYS A 320 -7.04 -13.67 5.10
CA LYS A 320 -7.67 -12.55 5.83
C LYS A 320 -8.41 -13.02 7.07
N ILE A 321 -9.22 -14.07 6.93
CA ILE A 321 -9.97 -14.67 8.03
C ILE A 321 -9.04 -15.22 9.10
N HIS A 322 -7.95 -15.90 8.71
CA HIS A 322 -6.98 -16.46 9.65
C HIS A 322 -6.38 -15.37 10.52
N ILE A 323 -5.94 -14.27 9.93
CA ILE A 323 -5.38 -13.13 10.65
C ILE A 323 -6.43 -12.49 11.54
N TYR A 324 -7.68 -12.38 11.08
CA TYR A 324 -8.78 -11.91 11.92
C TYR A 324 -8.94 -12.78 13.18
N LEU A 325 -9.06 -14.10 13.01
CA LEU A 325 -9.34 -15.04 14.10
C LEU A 325 -8.16 -15.22 15.07
N ASN A 326 -6.93 -15.19 14.57
CA ASN A 326 -5.75 -15.57 15.34
C ASN A 326 -4.90 -14.38 15.81
N ASP A 327 -4.90 -13.24 15.10
CA ASP A 327 -4.02 -12.12 15.42
C ASP A 327 -4.78 -10.84 15.81
N PHE A 328 -5.84 -10.51 15.07
CA PHE A 328 -6.59 -9.27 15.28
C PHE A 328 -7.39 -9.30 16.58
N LEU A 329 -8.11 -10.39 16.85
CA LEU A 329 -8.92 -10.54 18.06
C LEU A 329 -8.11 -10.61 19.36
N ILE A 330 -6.82 -10.94 19.29
CA ILE A 330 -5.96 -11.05 20.48
C ILE A 330 -5.41 -9.68 20.90
N ASP A 331 -5.23 -8.77 19.96
CA ASP A 331 -4.62 -7.47 20.19
C ASP A 331 -5.55 -6.33 19.73
N GLU A 332 -6.42 -5.92 20.65
CA GLU A 332 -7.38 -4.82 20.48
C GLU A 332 -6.70 -3.43 20.39
N SER A 333 -5.37 -3.33 20.48
CA SER A 333 -4.67 -2.04 20.36
C SER A 333 -4.71 -1.44 18.96
N ARG A 334 -5.15 -2.22 17.95
CA ARG A 334 -5.19 -1.80 16.54
C ARG A 334 -6.61 -1.65 16.05
N THR A 335 -6.84 -0.55 15.35
CA THR A 335 -8.16 -0.17 14.86
C THR A 335 -8.59 -1.00 13.64
N TYR A 336 -7.65 -1.49 12.82
CA TYR A 336 -7.95 -2.11 11.53
C TYR A 336 -7.21 -3.42 11.27
N LEU A 337 -7.86 -4.34 10.54
CA LEU A 337 -7.28 -5.64 10.17
C LEU A 337 -5.98 -5.50 9.36
N LYS A 338 -5.94 -4.51 8.45
CA LYS A 338 -4.78 -4.25 7.58
C LYS A 338 -3.47 -4.10 8.34
N ASP A 339 -3.52 -3.61 9.58
CA ASP A 339 -2.31 -3.35 10.35
C ASP A 339 -1.61 -4.64 10.77
N LYS A 340 -2.35 -5.74 10.92
CA LYS A 340 -1.79 -7.06 11.24
C LYS A 340 -1.19 -7.75 10.01
N LEU A 341 -1.63 -7.39 8.81
CA LEU A 341 -1.21 -8.02 7.57
C LEU A 341 0.24 -7.67 7.20
N SER A 342 0.99 -8.65 6.67
CA SER A 342 2.24 -8.36 5.93
C SER A 342 1.99 -8.00 4.48
N MET A 343 0.94 -8.57 3.94
CA MET A 343 0.44 -8.37 2.59
C MET A 343 -1.04 -8.07 2.74
N ASN A 344 -1.44 -6.86 2.39
CA ASN A 344 -2.84 -6.50 2.33
C ASN A 344 -3.35 -6.78 0.92
N ILE A 345 -4.35 -7.65 0.82
CA ILE A 345 -5.03 -7.92 -0.44
C ILE A 345 -6.07 -6.82 -0.58
N ARG A 346 -5.91 -5.97 -1.59
CA ARG A 346 -6.73 -4.78 -1.74
C ARG A 346 -8.16 -5.11 -2.22
N HIS A 347 -8.47 -6.36 -2.52
CA HIS A 347 -9.84 -6.79 -2.84
C HIS A 347 -10.56 -7.32 -1.61
N GLY A 348 -11.84 -6.97 -1.44
CA GLY A 348 -12.70 -7.52 -0.37
C GLY A 348 -12.89 -9.04 -0.53
N ASN A 349 -13.25 -9.72 0.56
CA ASN A 349 -13.46 -11.17 0.47
C ASN A 349 -14.67 -11.53 -0.41
N TYR A 350 -15.67 -10.64 -0.50
CA TYR A 350 -16.78 -10.81 -1.43
C TYR A 350 -16.30 -10.84 -2.90
N THR A 351 -15.45 -9.90 -3.30
CA THR A 351 -14.91 -9.84 -4.67
C THR A 351 -14.10 -11.10 -5.00
N LEU A 352 -13.24 -11.55 -4.07
CA LEU A 352 -12.49 -12.79 -4.22
C LEU A 352 -13.41 -14.02 -4.32
N TYR A 353 -14.51 -14.02 -3.58
CA TYR A 353 -15.50 -15.10 -3.59
C TYR A 353 -16.30 -15.12 -4.90
N LYS A 354 -16.71 -13.97 -5.44
CA LYS A 354 -17.35 -13.86 -6.76
C LYS A 354 -16.44 -14.45 -7.84
N GLU A 355 -15.18 -14.06 -7.85
CA GLU A 355 -14.16 -14.57 -8.77
C GLU A 355 -13.95 -16.09 -8.63
N LEU A 356 -13.99 -16.61 -7.40
CA LEU A 356 -13.89 -18.05 -7.13
C LEU A 356 -15.05 -18.83 -7.75
N LYS A 357 -16.28 -18.30 -7.65
CA LYS A 357 -17.45 -18.91 -8.29
C LYS A 357 -17.25 -18.99 -9.81
N GLU A 358 -16.76 -17.92 -10.43
CA GLU A 358 -16.49 -17.89 -11.87
C GLU A 358 -15.40 -18.88 -12.29
N CYS A 359 -14.28 -18.95 -11.57
CA CYS A 359 -13.22 -19.94 -11.85
C CYS A 359 -13.72 -21.38 -11.72
N LEU A 360 -14.60 -21.67 -10.74
CA LEU A 360 -15.22 -22.99 -10.59
C LEU A 360 -16.18 -23.31 -11.74
N MET A 361 -17.03 -22.35 -12.14
CA MET A 361 -17.92 -22.52 -13.30
C MET A 361 -17.13 -22.84 -14.56
N ASN A 362 -16.06 -22.10 -14.83
CA ASN A 362 -15.19 -22.30 -15.98
C ASN A 362 -14.51 -23.68 -15.93
N LEU A 363 -13.97 -24.07 -14.78
CA LEU A 363 -13.36 -25.39 -14.60
C LEU A 363 -14.34 -26.53 -14.91
N TYR A 364 -15.58 -26.46 -14.40
CA TYR A 364 -16.57 -27.51 -14.64
C TYR A 364 -17.07 -27.51 -16.08
N TYR A 365 -17.26 -26.34 -16.69
CA TYR A 365 -17.59 -26.21 -18.10
C TYR A 365 -16.54 -26.86 -19.00
N GLU A 366 -15.25 -26.58 -18.75
CA GLU A 366 -14.13 -27.21 -19.47
C GLU A 366 -14.10 -28.73 -19.32
N ASN A 367 -14.52 -29.24 -18.17
CA ASN A 367 -14.62 -30.67 -17.87
C ASN A 367 -15.94 -31.30 -18.37
N GLY A 368 -16.80 -30.55 -19.05
CA GLY A 368 -18.09 -31.04 -19.56
C GLY A 368 -19.14 -31.31 -18.47
N ILE A 369 -18.99 -30.68 -17.30
CA ILE A 369 -19.91 -30.79 -16.17
C ILE A 369 -20.78 -29.54 -16.15
N GLU A 370 -22.08 -29.71 -16.38
CA GLU A 370 -23.05 -28.62 -16.29
C GLU A 370 -23.30 -28.24 -14.83
N VAL A 371 -23.00 -26.98 -14.49
CA VAL A 371 -23.26 -26.38 -13.18
C VAL A 371 -23.93 -25.03 -13.38
N ASN A 372 -24.83 -24.67 -12.47
CA ASN A 372 -25.40 -23.33 -12.37
C ASN A 372 -24.87 -22.64 -11.10
N GLU A 373 -25.23 -21.38 -10.90
CA GLU A 373 -24.74 -20.60 -9.75
C GLU A 373 -25.11 -21.23 -8.40
N GLU A 374 -26.33 -21.75 -8.23
CA GLU A 374 -26.76 -22.40 -6.99
C GLU A 374 -25.91 -23.64 -6.65
N ILE A 375 -25.60 -24.46 -7.65
CA ILE A 375 -24.72 -25.63 -7.50
C ILE A 375 -23.31 -25.19 -7.11
N VAL A 376 -22.78 -24.12 -7.73
CA VAL A 376 -21.44 -23.61 -7.44
C VAL A 376 -21.36 -23.05 -6.02
N ILE A 377 -22.40 -22.36 -5.55
CA ILE A 377 -22.49 -21.89 -4.16
C ILE A 377 -22.44 -23.08 -3.18
N ASP A 378 -23.17 -24.16 -3.46
CA ASP A 378 -23.13 -25.37 -2.63
C ASP A 378 -21.73 -26.02 -2.65
N ILE A 379 -21.10 -26.08 -3.83
CA ILE A 379 -19.72 -26.56 -3.99
C ILE A 379 -18.76 -25.74 -3.15
N VAL A 380 -18.78 -24.40 -3.22
CA VAL A 380 -17.88 -23.55 -2.43
C VAL A 380 -18.08 -23.78 -0.93
N LYS A 381 -19.34 -23.86 -0.47
CA LYS A 381 -19.66 -24.11 0.94
C LYS A 381 -19.12 -25.46 1.42
N LYS A 382 -19.28 -26.53 0.63
CA LYS A 382 -18.77 -27.87 0.96
C LYS A 382 -17.26 -27.98 0.87
N LEU A 383 -16.66 -27.29 -0.10
CA LEU A 383 -15.22 -27.25 -0.31
C LEU A 383 -14.52 -26.56 0.85
N ILE A 384 -15.00 -25.37 1.26
CA ILE A 384 -14.31 -24.55 2.25
C ILE A 384 -14.72 -24.92 3.69
N VAL A 385 -16.00 -25.20 3.96
CA VAL A 385 -16.50 -25.45 5.33
C VAL A 385 -16.34 -26.92 5.70
N ASN A 386 -15.12 -27.28 6.09
CA ASN A 386 -14.77 -28.63 6.51
C ASN A 386 -14.24 -28.64 7.96
N GLU A 387 -15.04 -29.17 8.90
CA GLU A 387 -14.69 -29.16 10.33
C GLU A 387 -13.36 -29.86 10.62
N GLU A 388 -13.10 -31.00 9.98
CA GLU A 388 -11.91 -31.82 10.23
C GLU A 388 -10.64 -31.07 9.83
N VAL A 389 -10.63 -30.49 8.62
CA VAL A 389 -9.46 -29.76 8.09
C VAL A 389 -9.28 -28.42 8.83
N LEU A 390 -10.34 -27.62 8.97
CA LEU A 390 -10.24 -26.28 9.57
C LEU A 390 -9.86 -26.34 11.06
N SER A 391 -10.39 -27.31 11.81
CA SER A 391 -10.06 -27.47 13.24
C SER A 391 -8.62 -27.93 13.48
N ARG A 392 -7.98 -28.53 12.47
CA ARG A 392 -6.61 -29.06 12.53
C ARG A 392 -5.58 -28.04 12.04
N ASP A 393 -5.86 -27.42 10.90
CA ASP A 393 -4.83 -26.70 10.12
C ASP A 393 -5.08 -25.18 10.02
N PHE A 394 -6.27 -24.70 10.40
CA PHE A 394 -6.65 -23.32 10.12
C PHE A 394 -6.59 -22.36 11.30
N ALA A 395 -7.15 -22.65 12.47
CA ALA A 395 -7.21 -21.61 13.52
C ALA A 395 -7.15 -22.13 14.96
N SER A 396 -6.69 -21.25 15.86
CA SER A 396 -6.63 -21.50 17.30
C SER A 396 -8.04 -21.62 17.87
N LYS A 397 -8.21 -22.55 18.81
CA LYS A 397 -9.52 -22.85 19.41
C LYS A 397 -10.01 -21.77 20.37
N GLU A 398 -9.16 -20.81 20.74
CA GLU A 398 -9.47 -19.85 21.81
C GLU A 398 -10.53 -18.82 21.40
N ASN A 399 -10.48 -18.35 20.14
CA ASN A 399 -11.36 -17.28 19.64
C ASN A 399 -12.56 -17.78 18.83
N ILE A 400 -12.77 -19.10 18.76
CA ILE A 400 -13.72 -19.74 17.86
C ILE A 400 -14.75 -20.52 18.66
N ARG A 401 -16.02 -20.28 18.38
CA ARG A 401 -17.11 -20.99 19.05
C ARG A 401 -17.04 -22.48 18.70
N LYS A 402 -17.35 -23.33 19.68
CA LYS A 402 -17.52 -24.77 19.44
C LYS A 402 -18.49 -24.97 18.27
N ASN A 403 -18.11 -25.85 17.33
CA ASN A 403 -18.86 -26.15 16.10
C ASN A 403 -18.89 -25.03 15.03
N ALA A 404 -18.12 -23.94 15.15
CA ALA A 404 -18.12 -22.87 14.15
C ALA A 404 -17.84 -23.38 12.71
N PHE A 405 -17.00 -24.40 12.58
CA PHE A 405 -16.63 -25.02 11.30
C PHE A 405 -17.56 -26.15 10.83
N LYS A 406 -18.66 -26.44 11.55
CA LYS A 406 -19.63 -27.45 11.09
C LYS A 406 -20.50 -26.88 9.98
N LEU A 407 -20.63 -27.63 8.89
CA LEU A 407 -21.55 -27.30 7.78
C LEU A 407 -23.02 -27.16 8.24
N THR A 408 -23.39 -27.86 9.32
CA THR A 408 -24.75 -27.82 9.92
C THR A 408 -24.97 -26.64 10.85
N ASN A 409 -23.93 -25.90 11.25
CA ASN A 409 -24.04 -24.78 12.17
C ASN A 409 -24.45 -23.50 11.43
N ARG A 410 -25.63 -23.50 10.79
CA ARG A 410 -26.17 -22.35 10.08
C ARG A 410 -26.90 -21.42 11.03
N LEU A 411 -26.61 -20.12 10.93
CA LEU A 411 -27.30 -19.07 11.65
C LEU A 411 -28.35 -18.43 10.74
N GLU A 412 -29.53 -18.16 11.28
CA GLU A 412 -30.55 -17.39 10.57
C GLU A 412 -30.10 -15.95 10.33
N ILE A 413 -30.56 -15.32 9.25
CA ILE A 413 -30.22 -13.93 8.88
C ILE A 413 -30.55 -12.95 10.02
N SER A 414 -31.63 -13.20 10.77
CA SER A 414 -32.05 -12.42 11.94
C SER A 414 -31.06 -12.47 13.12
N ASN A 415 -30.16 -13.47 13.15
CA ASN A 415 -29.22 -13.65 14.24
C ASN A 415 -28.17 -12.54 14.24
N LYS A 416 -27.92 -11.89 15.39
CA LYS A 416 -26.89 -10.84 15.53
C LYS A 416 -25.50 -11.25 15.07
N LYS A 417 -25.17 -12.55 15.13
CA LYS A 417 -23.88 -13.13 14.73
C LYS A 417 -23.87 -13.75 13.33
N TYR A 418 -24.96 -13.64 12.58
CA TYR A 418 -24.99 -14.04 11.17
C TYR A 418 -23.92 -13.28 10.37
N GLY A 419 -23.12 -14.04 9.63
CA GLY A 419 -21.93 -13.54 8.94
C GLY A 419 -20.66 -13.52 9.78
N ASP A 420 -20.67 -13.71 11.10
CA ASP A 420 -19.43 -13.65 11.91
C ASP A 420 -18.68 -15.00 11.89
N PRO A 421 -17.45 -15.08 11.33
CA PRO A 421 -16.73 -16.35 11.14
C PRO A 421 -16.32 -17.01 12.47
N ARG A 422 -16.38 -16.29 13.60
CA ARG A 422 -16.14 -16.87 14.94
C ARG A 422 -17.26 -17.80 15.39
N TYR A 423 -18.47 -17.53 14.92
CA TYR A 423 -19.69 -18.23 15.38
C TYR A 423 -20.17 -19.26 14.37
N SER A 424 -20.08 -18.96 13.08
CA SER A 424 -20.43 -19.89 12.02
C SER A 424 -19.70 -19.55 10.73
N PHE A 425 -18.87 -20.48 10.28
CA PHE A 425 -18.12 -20.34 9.05
C PHE A 425 -19.01 -20.52 7.82
N ILE A 426 -19.98 -21.43 7.88
CA ILE A 426 -20.98 -21.57 6.82
C ILE A 426 -21.79 -20.28 6.65
N SER A 427 -22.17 -19.63 7.75
CA SER A 427 -22.94 -18.39 7.66
C SER A 427 -22.12 -17.18 7.23
N TYR A 428 -20.78 -17.21 7.34
CA TYR A 428 -19.91 -16.22 6.70
C TYR A 428 -20.07 -16.24 5.17
N PHE A 429 -20.04 -17.42 4.55
CA PHE A 429 -20.25 -17.56 3.10
C PHE A 429 -21.72 -17.38 2.71
N GLU A 430 -22.69 -17.74 3.56
CA GLU A 430 -24.10 -17.41 3.31
C GLU A 430 -24.35 -15.91 3.32
N TYR A 431 -23.64 -15.15 4.18
CA TYR A 431 -23.76 -13.71 4.28
C TYR A 431 -23.33 -13.00 2.98
N MET A 432 -22.30 -13.50 2.29
CA MET A 432 -21.88 -12.97 0.99
C MET A 432 -22.96 -13.11 -0.09
N GLU A 433 -23.85 -14.11 0.05
CA GLU A 433 -24.98 -14.29 -0.88
C GLU A 433 -26.23 -13.54 -0.43
N ASN A 434 -26.44 -13.43 0.89
CA ASN A 434 -27.63 -12.83 1.49
C ASN A 434 -27.21 -11.95 2.67
N PRO A 435 -26.60 -10.77 2.43
CA PRO A 435 -26.18 -9.90 3.51
C PRO A 435 -27.40 -9.41 4.30
N LYS A 436 -27.17 -9.00 5.55
CA LYS A 436 -28.23 -8.29 6.28
C LYS A 436 -28.50 -6.97 5.55
N LEU A 437 -29.73 -6.80 5.10
CA LEU A 437 -30.28 -5.50 4.75
C LEU A 437 -30.42 -4.72 6.06
N ASP A 438 -29.34 -4.05 6.48
CA ASP A 438 -29.45 -2.99 7.48
C ASP A 438 -29.73 -1.70 6.72
N ASP A 439 -30.56 -0.81 7.26
CA ASP A 439 -31.03 0.46 6.64
C ASP A 439 -29.90 1.49 6.41
N SER A 440 -28.63 1.08 6.44
CA SER A 440 -27.44 1.93 6.28
C SER A 440 -26.76 1.82 4.90
N ILE A 441 -27.34 1.07 3.97
CA ILE A 441 -26.95 1.11 2.54
C ILE A 441 -27.70 2.29 1.88
N GLU A 442 -27.50 3.52 2.36
CA GLU A 442 -28.06 4.71 1.69
C GLU A 442 -27.13 5.27 0.59
N ASP A 443 -25.83 4.91 0.55
CA ASP A 443 -24.85 5.58 -0.33
C ASP A 443 -24.00 4.63 -1.20
N VAL A 444 -24.61 3.74 -1.98
CA VAL A 444 -23.86 2.94 -2.97
C VAL A 444 -24.53 2.96 -4.34
N SER A 445 -24.63 4.13 -4.96
CA SER A 445 -24.88 4.22 -6.40
C SER A 445 -24.33 5.53 -6.98
N GLU A 446 -23.05 5.57 -7.29
CA GLU A 446 -22.52 6.56 -8.27
C GLU A 446 -21.28 6.10 -9.04
N PHE A 447 -20.69 4.94 -8.74
CA PHE A 447 -19.62 4.34 -9.54
C PHE A 447 -20.03 2.92 -9.96
N GLY A 448 -20.07 2.68 -11.28
CA GLY A 448 -20.77 1.58 -11.94
C GLY A 448 -20.42 0.14 -11.54
N ASP A 449 -21.30 -0.79 -11.95
CA ASP A 449 -21.26 -2.27 -11.85
C ASP A 449 -20.97 -2.91 -10.48
N PHE A 450 -20.89 -2.13 -9.40
CA PHE A 450 -20.80 -2.67 -8.05
C PHE A 450 -22.18 -3.17 -7.59
N ASP A 451 -22.33 -4.48 -7.35
CA ASP A 451 -23.61 -5.11 -6.96
C ASP A 451 -24.07 -4.79 -5.51
N GLY A 452 -23.35 -3.90 -4.82
CA GLY A 452 -23.65 -3.44 -3.47
C GLY A 452 -23.40 -4.47 -2.36
N ARG A 453 -23.00 -5.71 -2.71
CA ARG A 453 -22.78 -6.76 -1.72
C ARG A 453 -21.39 -6.66 -1.11
N THR A 454 -21.31 -7.02 0.17
CA THR A 454 -20.07 -6.97 0.97
C THR A 454 -19.99 -8.23 1.84
N ASP A 455 -18.79 -8.56 2.32
CA ASP A 455 -18.66 -9.58 3.35
C ASP A 455 -18.82 -8.98 4.76
N TRP A 456 -18.96 -9.84 5.77
CA TRP A 456 -19.22 -9.39 7.13
C TRP A 456 -18.08 -8.56 7.73
N LEU A 457 -16.81 -8.82 7.37
CA LEU A 457 -15.67 -8.05 7.86
C LEU A 457 -15.71 -6.62 7.34
N GLU A 458 -16.06 -6.43 6.07
CA GLU A 458 -16.24 -5.10 5.47
C GLU A 458 -17.44 -4.38 6.07
N ASN A 459 -18.61 -5.03 6.15
CA ASN A 459 -19.82 -4.42 6.72
C ASN A 459 -19.64 -3.98 8.18
N ASN A 460 -18.83 -4.71 8.96
CA ASN A 460 -18.51 -4.35 10.36
C ASN A 460 -17.31 -3.39 10.47
N LYS A 461 -16.86 -2.79 9.36
CA LYS A 461 -15.73 -1.85 9.28
C LYS A 461 -14.41 -2.42 9.82
N ILE A 462 -14.24 -3.74 9.81
CA ILE A 462 -13.01 -4.45 10.21
C ILE A 462 -12.00 -4.45 9.05
N ASP A 463 -12.48 -4.72 7.83
CA ASP A 463 -11.70 -4.69 6.58
C ASP A 463 -12.11 -3.49 5.69
N SER A 464 -12.24 -2.30 6.29
CA SER A 464 -12.74 -1.08 5.64
C SER A 464 -11.77 -0.44 4.62
N PHE A 465 -10.55 -0.96 4.49
CA PHE A 465 -9.51 -0.42 3.60
C PHE A 465 -9.19 -1.33 2.41
N SER A 466 -9.96 -2.39 2.22
CA SER A 466 -9.96 -3.10 0.95
C SER A 466 -10.60 -2.18 -0.09
N THR A 467 -9.92 -1.93 -1.19
CA THR A 467 -10.48 -1.20 -2.33
C THR A 467 -11.67 -1.96 -2.91
N LYS A 468 -12.75 -1.25 -3.22
CA LYS A 468 -13.94 -1.77 -3.91
C LYS A 468 -13.71 -2.02 -5.41
N MET A 469 -12.51 -2.46 -5.77
CA MET A 469 -12.15 -2.74 -7.14
C MET A 469 -12.50 -4.18 -7.47
N ASP A 470 -13.30 -4.37 -8.51
CA ASP A 470 -13.54 -5.68 -9.09
C ASP A 470 -12.25 -6.29 -9.64
N ILE A 471 -12.26 -7.61 -9.76
CA ILE A 471 -11.18 -8.35 -10.38
C ILE A 471 -11.49 -8.41 -11.88
N HIS A 472 -10.64 -7.77 -12.67
CA HIS A 472 -10.70 -7.82 -14.12
C HIS A 472 -9.51 -8.61 -14.65
N ASP A 473 -9.73 -9.44 -15.66
CA ASP A 473 -8.70 -10.24 -16.33
C ASP A 473 -7.84 -11.11 -15.39
N LYS A 474 -8.43 -11.60 -14.29
CA LYS A 474 -7.75 -12.38 -13.26
C LYS A 474 -6.58 -11.63 -12.58
N ILE A 475 -6.59 -10.30 -12.60
CA ILE A 475 -5.53 -9.46 -12.02
C ILE A 475 -5.87 -9.07 -10.58
N ILE A 476 -4.95 -9.30 -9.66
CA ILE A 476 -5.07 -8.95 -8.24
C ILE A 476 -4.10 -7.84 -7.87
N PHE A 477 -4.57 -6.92 -7.03
CA PHE A 477 -3.79 -5.85 -6.41
C PHE A 477 -3.39 -6.18 -4.97
N ILE A 478 -2.07 -6.18 -4.72
CA ILE A 478 -1.48 -6.49 -3.42
C ILE A 478 -0.66 -5.30 -2.90
N GLU A 479 -0.86 -4.95 -1.64
CA GLU A 479 -0.06 -3.99 -0.90
C GLU A 479 0.89 -4.74 0.05
N VAL A 480 2.19 -4.47 -0.07
CA VAL A 480 3.27 -5.12 0.67
C VAL A 480 3.66 -4.26 1.88
N ARG A 481 2.89 -4.36 2.96
CA ARG A 481 3.14 -3.63 4.22
C ARG A 481 4.45 -4.00 4.89
N ALA A 482 5.01 -5.17 4.56
CA ALA A 482 6.33 -5.59 5.05
C ALA A 482 7.51 -5.01 4.24
N PHE A 483 7.25 -4.16 3.24
CA PHE A 483 8.28 -3.61 2.36
C PHE A 483 9.36 -2.76 3.06
N PRO A 484 9.06 -1.91 4.06
CA PRO A 484 10.11 -1.20 4.80
C PRO A 484 11.12 -2.16 5.43
N THR A 485 10.64 -3.25 6.04
CA THR A 485 11.49 -4.29 6.64
C THR A 485 12.32 -5.02 5.58
N LEU A 486 11.73 -5.30 4.41
CA LEU A 486 12.45 -5.88 3.28
C LEU A 486 13.60 -4.98 2.82
N LEU A 487 13.35 -3.69 2.69
CA LEU A 487 14.35 -2.70 2.30
C LEU A 487 15.45 -2.55 3.34
N LEU A 488 15.10 -2.39 4.63
CA LEU A 488 16.09 -2.27 5.71
C LEU A 488 17.00 -3.50 5.77
N ASN A 489 16.45 -4.71 5.65
CA ASN A 489 17.26 -5.93 5.57
C ASN A 489 18.13 -5.98 4.31
N TYR A 490 17.63 -5.46 3.19
CA TYR A 490 18.42 -5.35 1.98
C TYR A 490 19.57 -4.34 2.14
N PHE A 491 19.29 -3.17 2.72
CA PHE A 491 20.27 -2.12 3.01
C PHE A 491 21.34 -2.63 3.97
N SER A 492 20.96 -3.27 5.09
CA SER A 492 21.89 -3.79 6.09
C SER A 492 22.87 -4.84 5.53
N LYS A 493 22.41 -5.66 4.57
CA LYS A 493 23.27 -6.61 3.84
C LYS A 493 24.25 -5.92 2.88
N TYR A 494 23.88 -4.76 2.36
CA TYR A 494 24.69 -4.00 1.40
C TYR A 494 25.65 -3.01 2.07
N GLN A 495 25.37 -2.62 3.32
CA GLN A 495 26.22 -1.76 4.14
C GLN A 495 25.77 -1.79 5.60
N ALA A 496 26.71 -1.54 6.51
CA ALA A 496 26.46 -1.40 7.95
C ALA A 496 25.66 -0.13 8.27
N PHE A 497 24.50 0.05 7.65
CA PHE A 497 23.50 1.03 8.06
C PHE A 497 23.00 0.57 9.43
N SER A 498 23.33 1.36 10.46
CA SER A 498 22.95 1.11 11.85
C SER A 498 21.58 1.70 12.20
N GLU A 499 20.93 2.35 11.24
CA GLU A 499 19.66 3.03 11.45
C GLU A 499 18.47 2.07 11.26
N ASN A 500 17.49 2.18 12.16
CA ASN A 500 16.25 1.41 12.13
C ASN A 500 15.15 2.09 11.30
N TYR A 501 15.49 3.18 10.61
CA TYR A 501 14.59 3.99 9.81
C TYR A 501 15.26 4.37 8.48
N ILE A 502 14.46 4.76 7.50
CA ILE A 502 14.94 5.16 6.17
C ILE A 502 14.82 6.67 6.07
N THR A 503 15.90 7.36 5.69
CA THR A 503 15.91 8.80 5.42
C THR A 503 16.07 9.08 3.94
N ILE A 504 15.72 10.30 3.50
CA ILE A 504 15.96 10.75 2.11
C ILE A 504 17.45 10.69 1.77
N GLY A 505 18.33 11.07 2.70
CA GLY A 505 19.79 10.98 2.55
C GLY A 505 20.28 9.55 2.37
N LEU A 506 19.69 8.59 3.11
CA LEU A 506 19.98 7.17 2.92
C LEU A 506 19.56 6.68 1.51
N LEU A 507 18.39 7.12 1.03
CA LEU A 507 17.93 6.79 -0.33
C LEU A 507 18.85 7.38 -1.41
N LYS A 508 19.35 8.60 -1.20
CA LYS A 508 20.34 9.26 -2.08
C LYS A 508 21.63 8.47 -2.16
N GLU A 509 22.22 8.15 -1.00
CA GLU A 509 23.44 7.36 -0.91
C GLU A 509 23.27 5.96 -1.55
N PHE A 510 22.11 5.34 -1.33
CA PHE A 510 21.76 4.07 -1.96
C PHE A 510 21.70 4.18 -3.49
N SER A 511 21.02 5.19 -4.03
CA SER A 511 20.91 5.41 -5.48
C SER A 511 22.27 5.61 -6.14
N GLU A 512 23.13 6.44 -5.55
CA GLU A 512 24.48 6.72 -6.04
C GLU A 512 25.35 5.45 -6.09
N LYS A 513 25.37 4.67 -5.01
CA LYS A 513 26.11 3.40 -4.95
C LYS A 513 25.64 2.40 -6.01
N MET A 514 24.34 2.37 -6.28
CA MET A 514 23.77 1.50 -7.31
C MET A 514 24.14 1.96 -8.73
N ARG A 515 24.27 3.27 -8.98
CA ARG A 515 24.78 3.84 -10.24
C ARG A 515 26.25 3.47 -10.46
N VAL A 516 27.12 3.64 -9.46
CA VAL A 516 28.56 3.31 -9.54
C VAL A 516 28.77 1.84 -9.87
N LYS A 517 28.04 0.91 -9.24
CA LYS A 517 28.11 -0.53 -9.55
C LYS A 517 27.66 -0.87 -10.97
N LYS A 518 26.61 -0.20 -11.49
CA LYS A 518 26.16 -0.39 -12.89
C LYS A 518 27.22 0.13 -13.87
N SER A 519 27.84 1.27 -13.59
CA SER A 519 28.96 1.83 -14.38
C SER A 519 30.15 0.87 -14.40
N PHE A 520 30.60 0.42 -13.22
CA PHE A 520 31.72 -0.51 -13.08
C PHE A 520 31.48 -1.84 -13.81
N LYS A 521 30.27 -2.42 -13.71
CA LYS A 521 29.91 -3.64 -14.48
C LYS A 521 29.89 -3.41 -15.99
N ARG A 522 29.45 -2.24 -16.46
CA ARG A 522 29.49 -1.87 -17.89
C ARG A 522 30.93 -1.69 -18.37
N GLU A 523 31.77 -1.06 -17.58
CA GLU A 523 33.19 -0.85 -17.86
C GLU A 523 33.95 -2.19 -17.91
N LEU A 524 33.71 -3.10 -16.96
CA LEU A 524 34.27 -4.46 -16.95
C LEU A 524 33.85 -5.27 -18.18
N ARG A 525 32.60 -5.11 -18.63
CA ARG A 525 32.10 -5.77 -19.86
C ARG A 525 32.74 -5.17 -21.11
N ARG A 526 32.98 -3.85 -21.15
CA ARG A 526 33.68 -3.17 -22.25
C ARG A 526 35.14 -3.62 -22.33
N THR A 527 35.87 -3.67 -21.21
CA THR A 527 37.25 -4.18 -21.17
C THR A 527 37.33 -5.66 -21.53
N LYS A 528 36.38 -6.50 -21.08
CA LYS A 528 36.33 -7.91 -21.48
C LYS A 528 36.06 -8.08 -22.98
N ARG A 529 35.14 -7.32 -23.57
CA ARG A 529 34.88 -7.33 -25.02
C ARG A 529 36.07 -6.79 -25.82
N ALA A 530 36.75 -5.76 -25.32
CA ALA A 530 37.97 -5.23 -25.93
C ALA A 530 39.12 -6.25 -25.91
N SER A 531 39.31 -6.95 -24.78
CA SER A 531 40.29 -8.02 -24.62
C SER A 531 40.01 -9.22 -25.55
N ILE A 532 38.75 -9.63 -25.69
CA ILE A 532 38.34 -10.69 -26.63
C ILE A 532 38.60 -10.25 -28.09
N ARG A 533 38.26 -9.01 -28.47
CA ARG A 533 38.56 -8.48 -29.81
C ARG A 533 40.07 -8.39 -30.08
N ALA A 534 40.86 -8.01 -29.08
CA ALA A 534 42.32 -7.98 -29.19
C ALA A 534 42.93 -9.38 -29.32
N SER A 535 42.41 -10.39 -28.61
CA SER A 535 42.88 -11.77 -28.74
C SER A 535 42.49 -12.40 -30.08
N MET A 536 41.31 -12.08 -30.61
CA MET A 536 40.88 -12.49 -31.94
C MET A 536 41.75 -11.87 -33.05
N ARG A 537 42.12 -10.59 -32.92
CA ARG A 537 43.05 -9.93 -33.86
C ARG A 537 44.47 -10.51 -33.81
N LYS A 538 44.95 -10.90 -32.63
CA LYS A 538 46.26 -11.59 -32.51
C LYS A 538 46.26 -12.99 -33.12
N LYS A 539 45.13 -13.72 -33.03
CA LYS A 539 44.97 -15.03 -33.67
C LYS A 539 44.84 -14.94 -35.19
N SER A 540 44.24 -13.88 -35.73
CA SER A 540 44.17 -13.67 -37.18
C SER A 540 45.52 -13.25 -37.78
N SER A 541 46.38 -12.56 -37.02
CA SER A 541 47.73 -12.21 -37.49
C SER A 541 48.76 -13.33 -37.36
N SER A 542 48.49 -14.37 -36.55
CA SER A 542 49.36 -15.55 -36.41
C SER A 542 48.99 -16.71 -37.33
N ALA A 543 47.91 -16.59 -38.11
CA ALA A 543 47.47 -17.59 -39.10
C ALA A 543 47.92 -17.24 -40.54
N SER A 544 48.71 -16.16 -40.69
CA SER A 544 49.20 -15.65 -41.98
C SER A 544 50.73 -15.62 -42.06
N VAL A 545 51.41 -16.56 -41.40
CA VAL A 545 52.85 -16.84 -41.56
C VAL A 545 53.04 -18.31 -41.87
#